data_AF-A0A8K0WML2-F1
#
_entry.id   AF-A0A8K0WML2-F1
#
_cell.length_a   1.000
_cell.length_b   1.000
_cell.length_c   1.000
_cell.angle_alpha   90.00
_cell.angle_beta   90.00
_cell.angle_gamma   90.00
#
_symmetry.space_group_name_H-M   'P 1'
#
loop_
_entity.id
_entity.type
_entity.pdbx_description
1 polymer ?
#
loop_
_entity_poly.entity_id
_entity_poly.type
_entity_poly.pdbx_seq_one_letter_code
_entity_poly.pdbx_strand_id
1 'polypeptide(L)'
;MSQFVGPTRRGRRDIISTEIGAVQMGGDHPSLLTLSRSVRSGVNSMMIHGMTYGGEQPGSTWPGSPRSSTFTTTSGVQSSLLGIMSDAIDYTARNQLILQTGVATRDLAFYLYKDPWQATDVYNGTEFRARDFTYEFLSPANFASDNFKVQGGDLLT
;
A
#
# COMPACT_ATOMS: atom_id res chain seq x y z
N MET A 1 -7.59 -0.26 -1.89
CA MET A 1 -6.18 -0.11 -2.39
C MET A 1 -6.01 -0.45 -3.88
N SER A 2 -6.58 -1.56 -4.38
CA SER A 2 -6.36 -2.00 -5.77
C SER A 2 -6.70 -0.95 -6.85
N GLN A 3 -7.65 -0.05 -6.57
CA GLN A 3 -8.01 1.07 -7.47
C GLN A 3 -6.89 2.09 -7.72
N PHE A 4 -5.84 2.12 -6.90
CA PHE A 4 -4.67 2.99 -7.09
C PHE A 4 -3.49 2.25 -7.73
N VAL A 5 -3.43 0.93 -7.56
CA VAL A 5 -2.31 0.09 -8.01
C VAL A 5 -2.32 -0.04 -9.54
N GLY A 6 -3.48 -0.40 -10.12
CA GLY A 6 -3.61 -0.61 -11.57
C GLY A 6 -3.19 0.62 -12.39
N PRO A 7 -3.73 1.82 -12.10
CA PRO A 7 -3.36 3.02 -12.85
C PRO A 7 -1.88 3.40 -12.75
N THR A 8 -1.30 3.20 -11.57
CA THR A 8 0.12 3.52 -11.29
C THR A 8 1.05 2.59 -12.05
N ARG A 9 0.80 1.28 -12.01
CA ARG A 9 1.59 0.27 -12.72
C ARG A 9 1.64 0.53 -14.21
N ARG A 10 0.50 0.86 -14.81
CA ARG A 10 0.38 1.17 -16.25
C ARG A 10 1.00 2.53 -16.64
N GLY A 11 1.34 3.36 -15.67
CA GLY A 11 2.19 4.54 -15.84
C GLY A 11 3.70 4.25 -15.84
N ARG A 12 4.12 2.98 -15.97
CA ARG A 12 5.52 2.52 -15.86
C ARG A 12 6.17 2.85 -14.52
N ARG A 13 5.37 2.80 -13.46
CA ARG A 13 5.87 2.90 -12.09
C ARG A 13 5.82 1.52 -11.48
N ASP A 14 6.98 0.88 -11.42
CA ASP A 14 7.13 -0.46 -10.85
C ASP A 14 7.13 -0.44 -9.33
N ILE A 15 7.32 0.74 -8.71
CA ILE A 15 7.25 0.93 -7.26
C ILE A 15 5.94 1.62 -6.90
N ILE A 16 5.11 0.92 -6.14
CA ILE A 16 3.79 1.37 -5.72
C ILE A 16 3.77 1.39 -4.19
N SER A 17 3.69 2.59 -3.62
CA SER A 17 3.80 2.79 -2.19
C SER A 17 2.46 2.89 -1.47
N THR A 18 2.40 2.45 -0.22
CA THR A 18 1.30 2.79 0.70
C THR A 18 1.82 3.05 2.11
N GLU A 19 1.07 3.87 2.84
CA GLU A 19 1.18 3.97 4.28
C GLU A 19 0.55 2.74 4.96
N ILE A 20 1.23 2.18 5.96
CA ILE A 20 0.73 1.09 6.81
C ILE A 20 0.89 1.44 8.29
N GLY A 21 0.06 0.85 9.16
CA GLY A 21 0.23 0.96 10.62
C GLY A 21 -0.33 2.24 11.26
N ALA A 22 -0.99 3.11 10.50
CA ALA A 22 -1.77 4.21 11.08
C ALA A 22 -3.05 3.67 11.72
N VAL A 23 -3.17 3.78 13.05
CA VAL A 23 -4.37 3.40 13.78
C VAL A 23 -4.95 4.64 14.46
N GLN A 24 -6.20 4.95 14.14
CA GLN A 24 -6.91 6.09 14.74
C GLN A 24 -7.27 5.75 16.20
N MET A 25 -6.94 6.64 17.13
CA MET A 25 -7.29 6.50 18.56
C MET A 25 -6.74 5.21 19.24
N GLY A 26 -5.51 4.82 18.92
CA GLY A 26 -4.74 3.85 19.72
C GLY A 26 -4.69 2.43 19.16
N GLY A 27 -3.59 1.75 19.49
CA GLY A 27 -3.25 0.38 19.08
C GLY A 27 -1.75 0.15 19.28
N ASP A 28 -1.37 -0.86 20.06
CA ASP A 28 0.02 -1.00 20.51
C ASP A 28 0.97 -1.55 19.45
N HIS A 29 0.50 -2.02 18.29
CA HIS A 29 1.39 -2.59 17.27
C HIS A 29 0.88 -2.38 15.83
N PRO A 30 1.76 -2.10 14.85
CA PRO A 30 1.40 -2.20 13.45
C PRO A 30 1.00 -3.65 13.14
N SER A 31 -0.29 -3.89 12.90
CA SER A 31 -0.74 -5.24 12.59
C SER A 31 -0.14 -5.71 11.25
N LEU A 32 0.50 -6.88 11.24
CA LEU A 32 0.90 -7.57 10.01
C LEU A 32 -0.29 -7.83 9.07
N LEU A 33 -1.52 -7.72 9.57
CA LEU A 33 -2.75 -7.78 8.78
C LEU A 33 -2.86 -6.63 7.76
N THR A 34 -2.32 -5.44 8.06
CA THR A 34 -2.28 -4.33 7.09
C THR A 34 -1.28 -4.58 5.96
N LEU A 35 -0.17 -5.25 6.27
CA LEU A 35 0.81 -5.69 5.28
C LEU A 35 0.19 -6.71 4.31
N SER A 36 -0.44 -7.77 4.80
CA SER A 36 -1.02 -8.81 3.92
C SER A 36 -2.10 -8.26 2.98
N ARG A 37 -2.91 -7.31 3.44
CA ARG A 37 -3.88 -6.59 2.61
C ARG A 37 -3.20 -5.76 1.51
N SER A 38 -2.13 -5.06 1.85
CA SER A 38 -1.35 -4.24 0.91
C SER A 38 -0.70 -5.10 -0.16
N VAL A 39 -0.04 -6.19 0.24
CA VAL A 39 0.56 -7.19 -0.66
C VAL A 39 -0.48 -7.74 -1.63
N ARG A 40 -1.65 -8.18 -1.14
CA ARG A 40 -2.72 -8.72 -1.98
C ARG A 40 -3.25 -7.71 -3.00
N SER A 41 -3.24 -6.42 -2.66
CA SER A 41 -3.69 -5.38 -3.59
C SER A 41 -2.68 -5.05 -4.69
N GLY A 42 -1.42 -5.52 -4.56
CA GLY A 42 -0.34 -5.26 -5.50
C GLY A 42 0.53 -4.05 -5.15
N VAL A 43 0.44 -3.53 -3.92
CA VAL A 43 1.43 -2.60 -3.37
C VAL A 43 2.72 -3.38 -3.12
N ASN A 44 3.87 -2.77 -3.39
CA ASN A 44 5.17 -3.40 -3.21
C ASN A 44 6.19 -2.51 -2.49
N SER A 45 5.77 -1.37 -1.94
CA SER A 45 6.57 -0.52 -1.08
C SER A 45 5.73 -0.02 0.10
N MET A 46 5.94 -0.57 1.28
CA MET A 46 5.16 -0.24 2.46
C MET A 46 5.94 0.73 3.34
N MET A 47 5.32 1.86 3.65
CA MET A 47 5.87 2.91 4.50
C MET A 47 5.19 2.82 5.86
N ILE A 48 5.97 2.51 6.90
CA ILE A 48 5.45 2.41 8.27
C ILE A 48 5.11 3.82 8.77
N HIS A 49 3.86 4.03 9.14
CA HIS A 49 3.40 5.28 9.72
C HIS A 49 4.09 5.55 11.07
N GLY A 50 4.30 6.84 11.35
CA GLY A 50 4.44 7.31 12.72
C GLY A 50 5.84 7.22 13.32
N MET A 51 6.90 7.20 12.50
CA MET A 51 8.27 7.26 13.02
C MET A 51 8.53 8.69 13.53
N THR A 52 8.47 8.87 14.85
CA THR A 52 8.70 10.17 15.48
C THR A 52 10.17 10.56 15.46
N TYR A 53 10.40 11.87 15.43
CA TYR A 53 11.74 12.43 15.53
C TYR A 53 12.38 12.07 16.88
N GLY A 54 13.56 11.46 16.81
CA GLY A 54 14.28 10.94 17.96
C GLY A 54 15.29 11.86 18.63
N GLY A 55 15.53 13.05 18.07
CA GLY A 55 16.52 13.97 18.62
C GLY A 55 16.04 14.67 19.89
N GLU A 56 16.82 15.64 20.33
CA GLU A 56 16.55 16.38 21.56
C GLU A 56 15.17 17.03 21.54
N GLN A 57 14.40 16.81 22.61
CA GLN A 57 13.08 17.39 22.82
C GLN A 57 13.07 18.08 24.18
N PRO A 58 13.52 19.35 24.26
CA PRO A 58 13.62 20.09 25.52
C PRO A 58 12.27 20.16 26.24
N GLY A 59 12.27 19.87 27.53
CA GLY A 59 11.05 19.90 28.35
C GLY A 59 10.09 18.71 28.15
N SER A 60 10.47 17.69 27.37
CA SER A 60 9.69 16.46 27.25
C SER A 60 10.12 15.41 28.28
N THR A 61 9.19 14.55 28.67
CA THR A 61 9.47 13.32 29.44
C THR A 61 9.35 12.10 28.54
N TRP A 62 9.99 10.99 28.89
CA TRP A 62 9.84 9.72 28.18
C TRP A 62 8.36 9.35 27.97
N PRO A 63 7.92 8.88 26.77
CA PRO A 63 8.70 8.60 25.55
C PRO A 63 8.84 9.79 24.57
N GLY A 64 8.72 11.03 25.04
CA GLY A 64 8.74 12.22 24.19
C GLY A 64 7.34 12.65 23.75
N SER A 65 7.27 13.73 22.96
CA SER A 65 6.01 14.26 22.44
C SER A 65 5.54 13.45 21.22
N PRO A 66 4.34 12.86 21.23
CA PRO A 66 3.75 12.34 19.99
C PRO A 66 3.52 13.49 19.02
N ARG A 67 3.80 13.28 17.72
CA ARG A 67 3.56 14.30 16.67
C ARG A 67 2.09 14.37 16.23
N SER A 68 1.28 13.36 16.60
CA SER A 68 -0.14 13.29 16.30
C SER A 68 -0.88 12.81 17.54
N SER A 69 -1.94 13.54 17.93
CA SER A 69 -2.87 13.12 18.99
C SER A 69 -3.94 12.15 18.48
N THR A 70 -4.02 11.93 17.16
CA THR A 70 -5.15 11.26 16.50
C THR A 70 -4.78 9.87 15.99
N PHE A 71 -3.50 9.64 15.66
CA PHE A 71 -3.00 8.38 15.11
C PHE A 71 -1.79 7.86 15.88
N THR A 72 -1.63 6.54 15.94
CA THR A 72 -0.51 5.86 16.62
C THR A 72 0.84 6.22 16.02
N THR A 73 1.76 6.79 16.80
CA THR A 73 3.13 7.12 16.34
C THR A 73 4.20 6.30 17.06
N THR A 74 4.07 4.98 17.03
CA THR A 74 4.83 4.04 17.88
C THR A 74 6.06 3.42 17.20
N SER A 75 6.50 3.92 16.03
CA SER A 75 7.64 3.38 15.29
C SER A 75 8.94 4.21 15.43
N GLY A 76 8.94 5.28 16.22
CA GLY A 76 10.12 6.12 16.48
C GLY A 76 11.08 5.54 17.53
N VAL A 77 12.31 6.07 17.60
CA VAL A 77 13.42 5.62 18.50
C VAL A 77 13.07 5.56 19.99
N GLN A 78 12.03 6.28 20.38
CA GLN A 78 11.53 6.33 21.75
C GLN A 78 10.49 5.24 22.05
N SER A 79 10.22 4.34 21.10
CA SER A 79 9.28 3.24 21.26
C SER A 79 9.97 1.99 21.81
N SER A 80 9.36 1.35 22.80
CA SER A 80 9.74 0.01 23.24
C SER A 80 9.61 -1.06 22.15
N LEU A 81 8.91 -0.73 21.05
CA LEU A 81 8.66 -1.66 19.96
C LEU A 81 9.81 -1.79 18.97
N LEU A 82 10.73 -0.83 18.88
CA LEU A 82 11.79 -0.87 17.87
C LEU A 82 12.67 -2.11 17.98
N GLY A 83 12.98 -2.53 19.21
CA GLY A 83 13.77 -3.74 19.46
C GLY A 83 13.07 -5.04 19.02
N ILE A 84 11.75 -5.02 18.86
CA ILE A 84 10.95 -6.19 18.43
C ILE A 84 10.39 -6.03 17.01
N MET A 85 10.64 -4.90 16.35
CA MET A 85 10.16 -4.63 14.99
C MET A 85 11.12 -5.15 13.89
N SER A 86 12.34 -5.56 14.23
CA SER A 86 13.31 -6.08 13.25
C SER A 86 12.74 -7.19 12.40
N ASP A 87 12.09 -8.18 13.02
CA ASP A 87 11.56 -9.35 12.33
C ASP A 87 10.39 -8.97 11.40
N ALA A 88 9.56 -8.02 11.84
CA ALA A 88 8.45 -7.50 11.03
C ALA A 88 8.97 -6.68 9.84
N ILE A 89 10.04 -5.89 10.04
CA ILE A 89 10.70 -5.13 8.97
C ILE A 89 11.35 -6.09 7.97
N ASP A 90 12.08 -7.10 8.44
CA ASP A 90 12.73 -8.10 7.59
C ASP A 90 11.69 -8.90 6.80
N TYR A 91 10.61 -9.33 7.44
CA TYR A 91 9.48 -9.98 6.76
C TYR A 91 8.90 -9.08 5.68
N THR A 92 8.67 -7.80 5.99
CA THR A 92 8.16 -6.80 5.03
C THR A 92 9.13 -6.63 3.86
N ALA A 93 10.43 -6.46 4.14
CA ALA A 93 11.46 -6.25 3.12
C ALA A 93 11.57 -7.43 2.15
N ARG A 94 11.52 -8.67 2.66
CA ARG A 94 11.54 -9.88 1.82
C ARG A 94 10.32 -9.97 0.91
N ASN A 95 9.12 -9.64 1.42
CA ASN A 95 7.92 -9.62 0.60
C ASN A 95 7.98 -8.52 -0.47
N GLN A 96 8.45 -7.32 -0.11
CA GLN A 96 8.63 -6.22 -1.07
C GLN A 96 9.59 -6.60 -2.19
N LEU A 97 10.72 -7.25 -1.86
CA LEU A 97 11.68 -7.72 -2.86
C LEU A 97 11.00 -8.60 -3.90
N ILE A 98 10.24 -9.61 -3.46
CA ILE A 98 9.53 -10.52 -4.37
C ILE A 98 8.47 -9.78 -5.19
N LEU A 99 7.70 -8.88 -4.58
CA LEU A 99 6.64 -8.12 -5.26
C LEU A 99 7.16 -7.05 -6.24
N GLN A 100 8.44 -6.71 -6.16
CA GLN A 100 9.14 -5.83 -7.11
C GLN A 100 9.84 -6.61 -8.23
N THR A 101 9.82 -7.95 -8.19
CA THR A 101 10.42 -8.77 -9.25
C THR A 101 9.43 -9.04 -10.39
N GLY A 102 9.92 -8.90 -11.62
CA GLY A 102 9.15 -9.22 -12.83
C GLY A 102 7.99 -8.26 -13.08
N VAL A 103 6.97 -8.75 -13.80
CA VAL A 103 5.78 -7.98 -14.16
C VAL A 103 4.55 -8.68 -13.60
N ALA A 104 3.75 -7.97 -12.82
CA ALA A 104 2.50 -8.50 -12.28
C ALA A 104 1.52 -8.86 -13.41
N THR A 105 1.07 -10.11 -13.43
CA THR A 105 0.06 -10.62 -14.38
C THR A 105 -1.35 -10.33 -13.88
N ARG A 106 -2.27 -9.96 -14.79
CA ARG A 106 -3.68 -9.67 -14.48
C ARG A 106 -4.57 -10.24 -15.56
N ASP A 107 -5.64 -10.90 -15.15
CA ASP A 107 -6.58 -11.56 -16.05
C ASP A 107 -7.69 -10.60 -16.51
N LEU A 108 -8.10 -9.71 -15.61
CA LEU A 108 -9.22 -8.79 -15.83
C LEU A 108 -8.80 -7.33 -15.61
N ALA A 109 -9.33 -6.45 -16.46
CA ALA A 109 -9.15 -5.00 -16.33
C ALA A 109 -10.51 -4.31 -16.19
N PHE A 110 -10.68 -3.53 -15.13
CA PHE A 110 -11.88 -2.74 -14.86
C PHE A 110 -11.63 -1.28 -15.16
N TYR A 111 -12.39 -0.69 -16.09
CA TYR A 111 -12.37 0.75 -16.29
C TYR A 111 -13.05 1.44 -15.10
N LEU A 112 -12.37 2.41 -14.49
CA LEU A 112 -12.91 3.20 -13.39
C LEU A 112 -12.69 4.69 -13.62
N TYR A 113 -13.80 5.42 -13.70
CA TYR A 113 -13.86 6.88 -13.65
C TYR A 113 -14.94 7.30 -12.66
N LYS A 114 -14.63 8.28 -11.81
CA LYS A 114 -15.57 8.82 -10.82
C LYS A 114 -15.26 10.30 -10.59
N ASP A 115 -16.28 11.14 -10.74
CA ASP A 115 -16.25 12.58 -10.46
C ASP A 115 -17.57 12.99 -9.78
N PRO A 116 -17.56 13.66 -8.61
CA PRO A 116 -16.39 13.96 -7.78
C PRO A 116 -15.74 12.69 -7.22
N TRP A 117 -14.41 12.71 -7.12
CA TRP A 117 -13.67 11.59 -6.57
C TRP A 117 -13.95 11.41 -5.07
N GLN A 118 -14.05 10.15 -4.63
CA GLN A 118 -14.17 9.79 -3.22
C GLN A 118 -13.32 8.55 -2.91
N ALA A 119 -12.69 8.54 -1.74
CA ALA A 119 -11.86 7.44 -1.23
C ALA A 119 -12.70 6.24 -0.74
N THR A 120 -13.57 5.71 -1.59
CA THR A 120 -14.41 4.54 -1.31
C THR A 120 -13.94 3.36 -2.15
N ASP A 121 -13.87 2.16 -1.57
CA ASP A 121 -13.64 0.94 -2.35
C ASP A 121 -14.83 0.73 -3.30
N VAL A 122 -14.57 0.85 -4.61
CA VAL A 122 -15.62 0.76 -5.63
C VAL A 122 -16.06 -0.68 -5.88
N TYR A 123 -15.13 -1.63 -5.71
CA TYR A 123 -15.40 -3.04 -5.91
C TYR A 123 -14.35 -3.88 -5.18
N ASN A 124 -14.79 -4.95 -4.50
CA ASN A 124 -13.89 -5.82 -3.73
C ASN A 124 -13.41 -7.04 -4.52
N GLY A 125 -14.10 -7.45 -5.59
CA GLY A 125 -13.74 -8.58 -6.44
C GLY A 125 -13.58 -9.91 -5.70
N THR A 126 -14.47 -10.21 -4.75
CA THR A 126 -14.41 -11.47 -3.97
C THR A 126 -14.68 -12.72 -4.82
N GLU A 127 -15.65 -12.63 -5.73
CA GLU A 127 -16.04 -13.69 -6.67
C GLU A 127 -14.94 -14.04 -7.68
N PHE A 128 -14.21 -13.05 -8.20
CA PHE A 128 -13.07 -13.31 -9.09
C PHE A 128 -11.95 -14.01 -8.36
N ARG A 129 -11.61 -13.55 -7.14
CA ARG A 129 -10.59 -14.19 -6.30
C ARG A 129 -10.97 -15.61 -5.89
N ALA A 130 -12.26 -15.87 -5.65
CA ALA A 130 -12.76 -17.22 -5.36
C ALA A 130 -12.67 -18.18 -6.55
N ARG A 131 -12.42 -17.65 -7.76
CA ARG A 131 -12.24 -18.38 -9.01
C ARG A 131 -10.82 -18.25 -9.55
N ASP A 132 -9.87 -17.84 -8.70
CA ASP A 132 -8.45 -17.65 -9.01
C ASP A 132 -8.15 -16.60 -10.11
N PHE A 133 -9.10 -15.69 -10.39
CA PHE A 133 -8.85 -14.54 -11.25
C PHE A 133 -8.21 -13.40 -10.48
N THR A 134 -7.24 -12.76 -11.12
CA THR A 134 -6.62 -11.52 -10.70
C THR A 134 -7.14 -10.36 -11.54
N TYR A 135 -7.29 -9.19 -10.92
CA TYR A 135 -7.81 -8.02 -11.62
C TYR A 135 -7.09 -6.73 -11.24
N GLU A 136 -7.20 -5.75 -12.12
CA GLU A 136 -6.74 -4.39 -11.86
C GLU A 136 -7.73 -3.35 -12.40
N PHE A 137 -7.53 -2.10 -11.99
CA PHE A 137 -8.31 -0.97 -12.48
C PHE A 137 -7.52 -0.16 -13.50
N LEU A 138 -8.21 0.38 -14.49
CA LEU A 138 -7.71 1.32 -15.46
C LEU A 138 -8.34 2.68 -15.22
N SER A 139 -7.51 3.72 -15.20
CA SER A 139 -7.97 5.11 -15.21
C SER A 139 -8.23 5.60 -16.64
N PRO A 140 -8.97 6.70 -16.83
CA PRO A 140 -9.10 7.35 -18.13
C PRO A 140 -7.76 7.65 -18.80
N ALA A 141 -6.74 8.03 -18.01
CA ALA A 141 -5.40 8.32 -18.52
C ALA A 141 -4.68 7.07 -19.04
N ASN A 142 -4.93 5.89 -18.45
CA ASN A 142 -4.37 4.64 -18.98
C ASN A 142 -5.05 4.25 -20.30
N PHE A 143 -6.37 4.47 -20.38
CA PHE A 143 -7.15 4.15 -21.57
C PHE A 143 -6.84 5.08 -22.74
N ALA A 144 -6.60 6.37 -22.48
CA ALA A 144 -6.23 7.37 -23.48
C ALA A 144 -4.74 7.39 -23.84
N SER A 145 -3.93 6.48 -23.27
CA SER A 145 -2.48 6.42 -23.49
C SER A 145 -2.16 5.75 -24.82
N ASP A 146 -1.14 6.25 -25.54
CA ASP A 146 -0.60 5.62 -26.76
C ASP A 146 -0.03 4.20 -26.52
N ASN A 147 0.22 3.85 -25.25
CA ASN A 147 0.67 2.52 -24.84
C ASN A 147 -0.50 1.52 -24.72
N PHE A 148 -1.75 1.98 -24.74
CA PHE A 148 -2.91 1.10 -24.69
C PHE A 148 -3.11 0.37 -26.01
N LYS A 149 -2.88 -0.94 -26.01
CA LYS A 149 -2.94 -1.79 -27.21
C LYS A 149 -3.69 -3.08 -26.91
N VAL A 150 -4.44 -3.56 -27.88
CA VAL A 150 -5.05 -4.88 -27.84
C VAL A 150 -4.34 -5.77 -28.83
N GLN A 151 -3.83 -6.91 -28.38
CA GLN A 151 -3.15 -7.88 -29.24
C GLN A 151 -3.61 -9.29 -28.89
N GLY A 152 -4.08 -10.05 -29.87
CA GLY A 152 -4.49 -11.45 -29.66
C GLY A 152 -5.69 -11.65 -28.72
N GLY A 153 -6.45 -10.58 -28.43
CA GLY A 153 -7.52 -10.59 -27.44
C GLY A 153 -7.07 -10.12 -26.04
N ASP A 154 -5.76 -9.95 -25.83
CA ASP A 154 -5.19 -9.48 -24.58
C ASP A 154 -4.96 -7.98 -24.59
N LEU A 155 -5.09 -7.37 -23.40
CA LEU A 155 -4.74 -5.99 -23.19
C LEU A 155 -3.24 -5.85 -22.89
N LEU A 156 -2.49 -5.28 -23.83
CA LEU A 156 -1.11 -4.87 -23.66
C LEU A 156 -1.05 -3.38 -23.31
N THR A 157 -0.39 -3.07 -22.21
CA THR A 157 -0.19 -1.70 -21.71
C THR A 157 1.13 -1.61 -20.99
#